data_AF-A0A7R7DTL7-F1
#
_entry.id   AF-A0A7R7DTL7-F1
#
_cell.length_a   1.000
_cell.length_b   1.000
_cell.length_c   1.000
_cell.angle_alpha   90.00
_cell.angle_beta   90.00
_cell.angle_gamma   90.00
#
_symmetry.space_group_name_H-M   'P 1'
#
loop_
_entity.id
_entity.type
_entity.pdbx_description
1 polymer ?
#
loop_
_entity_poly.entity_id
_entity_poly.type
_entity_poly.pdbx_seq_one_letter_code
_entity_poly.pdbx_strand_id
1 'polypeptide(L)'
;MLGNVYSTKMTETGAGGLIGNETEYFGYNLTGLPTSSGGIDSYETNTNYDPHGRVTRATSGVTPNHIATTNNWDEPTGRLLDTTVSAQSGDNSAAAVDTYDYTYNPAGKITSSTDTRDGGGTSNVDRQCYLYDHLGRLSDVWTDAGGVTTAPSPSVQNVGGCDTTDPSTASFSGRRRTGAATPTT
;
A
#
# COMPACT_ATOMS: atom_id res chain seq x y z
N MET A 1 0.76 -21.68 -18.54
CA MET A 1 1.41 -20.66 -19.40
C MET A 1 2.90 -20.75 -19.10
N LEU A 2 3.72 -21.14 -20.07
CA LEU A 2 5.16 -21.40 -19.85
C LEU A 2 5.92 -20.06 -19.89
N GLY A 3 6.21 -19.51 -18.71
CA GLY A 3 7.09 -18.35 -18.55
C GLY A 3 8.57 -18.73 -18.68
N ASN A 4 9.42 -17.77 -19.04
CA ASN A 4 10.86 -17.98 -19.00
C ASN A 4 11.31 -18.00 -17.53
N VAL A 5 12.06 -19.04 -17.14
CA VAL A 5 12.64 -19.16 -15.80
C VAL A 5 14.11 -18.81 -15.88
N TYR A 6 14.54 -17.82 -15.11
CA TYR A 6 15.94 -17.45 -14.96
C TYR A 6 16.42 -17.90 -13.58
N SER A 7 17.71 -18.20 -13.45
CA SER A 7 18.30 -18.53 -12.14
C SER A 7 19.60 -17.78 -11.94
N THR A 8 19.86 -17.41 -10.69
CA THR A 8 21.12 -16.81 -10.25
C THR A 8 21.59 -17.54 -9.00
N LYS A 9 22.86 -17.93 -8.97
CA LYS A 9 23.45 -18.53 -7.77
C LYS A 9 23.92 -17.43 -6.82
N MET A 10 23.36 -17.38 -5.62
CA MET A 10 23.94 -16.59 -4.54
C MET A 10 25.02 -17.43 -3.86
N THR A 11 26.26 -16.94 -3.88
CA THR A 11 27.39 -17.63 -3.27
C THR A 11 27.84 -16.81 -2.06
N GLU A 12 28.05 -17.45 -0.91
CA GLU A 12 28.60 -16.78 0.27
C GLU A 12 29.89 -16.04 -0.08
N THR A 13 29.98 -14.77 0.30
CA THR A 13 31.22 -13.99 0.26
C THR A 13 31.82 -13.88 1.66
N GLY A 14 32.24 -15.00 2.25
CA GLY A 14 33.01 -14.95 3.50
C GLY A 14 33.21 -16.29 4.20
N ALA A 15 34.41 -16.50 4.74
CA ALA A 15 34.71 -17.63 5.62
C ALA A 15 34.00 -17.43 6.97
N GLY A 16 32.86 -18.10 7.14
CA GLY A 16 32.06 -18.10 8.36
C GLY A 16 30.56 -17.84 8.15
N GLY A 17 30.04 -18.06 6.94
CA GLY A 17 28.75 -17.52 6.55
C GLY A 17 27.56 -18.06 7.35
N LEU A 18 26.62 -17.13 7.58
CA LEU A 18 25.47 -17.27 8.46
C LEU A 18 24.25 -17.90 7.73
N ILE A 19 24.36 -18.16 6.43
CA ILE A 19 23.28 -18.64 5.56
C ILE A 19 23.84 -19.64 4.55
N GLY A 20 23.18 -20.79 4.36
CA GLY A 20 23.63 -21.78 3.38
C GLY A 20 23.63 -21.23 1.95
N ASN A 21 24.48 -21.78 1.08
CA ASN A 21 24.43 -21.51 -0.36
C ASN A 21 23.02 -21.77 -0.91
N GLU A 22 22.50 -20.83 -1.68
CA GLU A 22 21.19 -20.93 -2.31
C GLU A 22 21.28 -20.58 -3.80
N THR A 23 20.48 -21.27 -4.60
CA THR A 23 20.22 -20.86 -5.99
C THR A 23 18.83 -20.28 -6.03
N GLU A 24 18.71 -19.03 -6.44
CA GLU A 24 17.43 -18.36 -6.62
C GLU A 24 16.95 -18.53 -8.05
N TYR A 25 15.65 -18.70 -8.18
CA TYR A 25 14.90 -18.82 -9.42
C TYR A 25 13.91 -17.67 -9.51
N PHE A 26 13.74 -17.17 -10.74
CA PHE A 26 12.80 -16.09 -11.07
C PHE A 26 11.93 -16.54 -12.23
N GLY A 27 10.61 -16.47 -12.05
CA GLY A 27 9.64 -16.67 -13.11
C GLY A 27 9.21 -15.33 -13.71
N TYR A 28 8.95 -15.32 -15.02
CA TYR A 28 8.44 -14.14 -15.72
C TYR A 28 7.26 -14.51 -16.62
N ASN A 29 6.32 -13.59 -16.79
CA ASN A 29 5.24 -13.76 -17.76
C ASN A 29 5.72 -13.53 -19.21
N LEU A 30 4.80 -13.66 -20.18
CA LEU A 30 5.11 -13.49 -21.60
C LEU A 30 5.53 -12.05 -21.98
N THR A 31 5.21 -11.05 -21.16
CA THR A 31 5.63 -9.66 -21.34
C THR A 31 6.93 -9.33 -20.61
N GLY A 32 7.56 -10.31 -19.96
CA GLY A 32 8.83 -10.14 -19.26
C GLY A 32 8.72 -9.52 -17.87
N LEU A 33 7.51 -9.44 -17.29
CA LEU A 33 7.32 -8.98 -15.91
C LEU A 33 7.54 -10.14 -14.93
N PRO A 34 8.21 -9.93 -13.78
CA PRO A 34 8.48 -10.97 -12.81
C PRO A 34 7.19 -11.46 -12.15
N THR A 35 6.96 -12.76 -12.11
CA THR A 35 5.75 -13.37 -11.54
C THR A 35 6.02 -14.20 -10.30
N SER A 36 7.26 -14.65 -10.10
CA SER A 36 7.61 -15.47 -8.96
C SER A 36 9.11 -15.41 -8.66
N SER A 37 9.46 -15.65 -7.40
CA SER A 37 10.86 -15.80 -6.96
C SER A 37 10.95 -16.78 -5.79
N GLY A 38 12.07 -17.50 -5.72
CA GLY A 38 12.36 -18.41 -4.60
C GLY A 38 13.61 -19.25 -4.85
N GLY A 39 14.02 -20.03 -3.86
CA GLY A 39 15.15 -20.95 -3.97
C GLY A 39 14.96 -22.19 -3.10
N ILE A 40 15.57 -22.22 -1.92
CA ILE A 40 15.32 -23.23 -0.89
C ILE A 40 13.84 -23.22 -0.48
N ASP A 41 13.24 -22.04 -0.45
CA ASP A 41 11.80 -21.87 -0.26
C ASP A 41 11.20 -20.84 -1.23
N SER A 42 9.87 -20.78 -1.31
CA SER A 42 9.16 -19.79 -2.14
C SER A 42 9.06 -18.45 -1.41
N TYR A 43 9.53 -17.39 -2.06
CA TYR A 43 9.44 -16.03 -1.54
C TYR A 43 8.20 -15.33 -2.08
N GLU A 44 8.11 -15.25 -3.40
CA GLU A 44 6.96 -14.70 -4.13
C GLU A 44 6.43 -15.81 -5.04
N THR A 45 5.21 -16.27 -4.80
CA THR A 45 4.63 -17.39 -5.57
C THR A 45 3.86 -16.92 -6.78
N ASN A 46 3.26 -15.72 -6.72
CA ASN A 46 2.53 -15.16 -7.86
C ASN A 46 2.40 -13.64 -7.78
N THR A 47 2.71 -12.95 -8.89
CA THR A 47 2.44 -11.53 -9.08
C THR A 47 1.60 -11.31 -10.35
N ASN A 48 0.46 -10.63 -10.17
CA ASN A 48 -0.45 -10.23 -11.24
C ASN A 48 -0.27 -8.74 -11.55
N TYR A 49 -0.45 -8.40 -12.83
CA TYR A 49 -0.28 -7.06 -13.35
C TYR A 49 -1.52 -6.61 -14.12
N ASP A 50 -1.75 -5.31 -14.15
CA ASP A 50 -2.70 -4.68 -15.08
C ASP A 50 -2.07 -4.48 -16.48
N PRO A 51 -2.84 -4.02 -17.48
CA PRO A 51 -2.31 -3.71 -18.81
C PRO A 51 -1.22 -2.63 -18.85
N HIS A 52 -1.08 -1.82 -17.80
CA HIS A 52 -0.05 -0.79 -17.65
C HIS A 52 1.22 -1.31 -16.97
N GLY A 53 1.27 -2.59 -16.59
CA GLY A 53 2.41 -3.20 -15.89
C GLY A 53 2.48 -2.86 -14.41
N ARG A 54 1.40 -2.35 -13.81
CA ARG A 54 1.28 -2.11 -12.36
C ARG A 54 0.83 -3.38 -11.67
N VAL A 55 1.40 -3.67 -10.50
CA VAL A 55 1.01 -4.85 -9.71
C VAL A 55 -0.42 -4.67 -9.19
N THR A 56 -1.29 -5.62 -9.49
CA THR A 56 -2.67 -5.70 -8.95
C THR A 56 -2.77 -6.67 -7.78
N ARG A 57 -1.94 -7.71 -7.76
CA ARG A 57 -1.82 -8.62 -6.62
C ARG A 57 -0.45 -9.28 -6.56
N ALA A 58 0.15 -9.33 -5.39
CA ALA A 58 1.37 -10.05 -5.08
C ALA A 58 1.06 -11.07 -3.97
N THR A 59 1.55 -12.29 -4.10
CA THR A 59 1.36 -13.37 -3.13
C THR A 59 2.72 -13.89 -2.68
N SER A 60 3.02 -13.67 -1.41
CA SER A 60 4.30 -14.03 -0.80
C SER A 60 4.13 -15.14 0.22
N GLY A 61 5.13 -16.03 0.28
CA GLY A 61 5.16 -17.19 1.18
C GLY A 61 4.59 -18.47 0.58
N VAL A 62 4.55 -19.50 1.42
CA VAL A 62 4.39 -20.90 1.00
C VAL A 62 3.01 -21.41 1.37
N THR A 63 2.32 -22.05 0.44
CA THR A 63 1.04 -22.70 0.75
C THR A 63 1.20 -23.72 1.90
N PRO A 64 0.27 -23.75 2.88
CA PRO A 64 -0.98 -23.00 2.91
C PRO A 64 -0.89 -21.58 3.53
N ASN A 65 0.24 -21.22 4.14
CA ASN A 65 0.39 -19.97 4.89
C ASN A 65 1.06 -18.88 4.07
N HIS A 66 0.28 -17.95 3.55
CA HIS A 66 0.78 -16.91 2.67
C HIS A 66 0.09 -15.57 2.92
N ILE A 67 0.74 -14.51 2.49
CA ILE A 67 0.20 -13.16 2.50
C ILE A 67 -0.07 -12.76 1.06
N ALA A 68 -1.20 -12.08 0.83
CA ALA A 68 -1.48 -11.46 -0.44
C ALA A 68 -1.70 -9.96 -0.27
N THR A 69 -0.91 -9.17 -0.97
CA THR A 69 -1.09 -7.72 -1.13
C THR A 69 -1.84 -7.46 -2.42
N THR A 70 -2.99 -6.80 -2.34
CA THR A 70 -3.84 -6.44 -3.48
C THR A 70 -3.86 -4.93 -3.62
N ASN A 71 -3.63 -4.41 -4.82
CA ASN A 71 -3.66 -2.98 -5.12
C ASN A 71 -4.78 -2.70 -6.12
N ASN A 72 -5.63 -1.75 -5.78
CA ASN A 72 -6.71 -1.30 -6.62
C ASN A 72 -6.38 0.07 -7.21
N TRP A 73 -6.56 0.23 -8.51
CA TRP A 73 -6.11 1.41 -9.24
C TRP A 73 -7.29 2.07 -9.96
N ASP A 74 -7.31 3.40 -9.97
CA ASP A 74 -8.19 4.16 -10.85
C ASP A 74 -7.61 4.12 -12.27
N GLU A 75 -8.33 3.47 -13.19
CA GLU A 75 -7.89 3.31 -14.59
C GLU A 75 -7.67 4.64 -15.32
N PRO A 76 -8.58 5.64 -15.25
CA PRO A 76 -8.39 6.90 -15.98
C PRO A 76 -7.21 7.74 -15.50
N THR A 77 -6.94 7.79 -14.18
CA THR A 77 -5.88 8.66 -13.63
C THR A 77 -4.59 7.95 -13.28
N GLY A 78 -4.61 6.62 -13.23
CA GLY A 78 -3.45 5.84 -12.83
C GLY A 78 -3.20 5.81 -11.32
N ARG A 79 -4.07 6.41 -10.49
CA ARG A 79 -3.87 6.58 -9.04
C ARG A 79 -4.19 5.30 -8.28
N LEU A 80 -3.46 5.03 -7.20
CA LEU A 80 -3.74 3.93 -6.29
C LEU A 80 -4.91 4.32 -5.39
N LEU A 81 -6.00 3.56 -5.39
CA LEU A 81 -7.19 3.83 -4.59
C LEU A 81 -7.04 3.23 -3.20
N ASP A 82 -6.68 1.95 -3.16
CA ASP A 82 -6.48 1.19 -1.93
C ASP A 82 -5.45 0.07 -2.11
N THR A 83 -4.83 -0.31 -1.00
CA THR A 83 -4.00 -1.50 -0.86
C THR A 83 -4.52 -2.35 0.28
N THR A 84 -4.87 -3.60 0.01
CA THR A 84 -5.30 -4.56 1.04
C THR A 84 -4.25 -5.65 1.23
N VAL A 85 -3.83 -5.87 2.48
CA VAL A 85 -2.98 -6.99 2.89
C VAL A 85 -3.86 -8.03 3.57
N SER A 86 -3.84 -9.25 3.03
CA SER A 86 -4.61 -10.36 3.57
C SER A 86 -3.70 -11.53 3.91
N ALA A 87 -3.97 -12.20 5.03
CA ALA A 87 -3.25 -13.39 5.43
C ALA A 87 -4.14 -14.63 5.26
N GLN A 88 -3.58 -15.69 4.68
CA GLN A 88 -4.23 -16.99 4.55
C GLN A 88 -3.49 -18.00 5.40
N SER A 89 -4.27 -18.85 6.09
CA SER A 89 -3.77 -19.97 6.88
C SER A 89 -4.72 -21.16 6.70
N GLY A 90 -4.26 -22.21 6.03
CA GLY A 90 -5.09 -23.37 5.67
C GLY A 90 -6.14 -23.04 4.61
N ASP A 91 -7.29 -23.72 4.65
CA ASP A 91 -8.43 -23.52 3.74
C ASP A 91 -9.35 -22.34 4.15
N ASN A 92 -9.00 -21.60 5.19
CA ASN A 92 -9.82 -20.51 5.72
C ASN A 92 -9.65 -19.23 4.88
N SER A 93 -10.78 -18.53 4.69
CA SER A 93 -10.88 -17.31 3.90
C SER A 93 -9.88 -16.25 4.37
N ALA A 94 -9.22 -15.59 3.41
CA ALA A 94 -8.29 -14.49 3.64
C ALA A 94 -9.02 -13.31 4.30
N ALA A 95 -8.79 -13.06 5.58
CA ALA A 95 -9.22 -11.81 6.20
C ALA A 95 -8.20 -10.72 5.84
N ALA A 96 -8.68 -9.50 5.57
CA ALA A 96 -7.81 -8.34 5.53
C ALA A 96 -7.20 -8.13 6.91
N VAL A 97 -5.88 -8.20 6.99
CA VAL A 97 -5.11 -7.81 8.18
C VAL A 97 -4.95 -6.31 8.19
N ASP A 98 -4.85 -5.70 7.01
CA ASP A 98 -4.63 -4.28 6.82
C ASP A 98 -5.27 -3.81 5.50
N THR A 99 -5.86 -2.63 5.51
CA THR A 99 -6.37 -1.93 4.33
C THR A 99 -5.95 -0.46 4.40
N TYR A 100 -5.19 -0.03 3.40
CA TYR A 100 -4.76 1.35 3.22
C TYR A 100 -5.59 2.03 2.14
N ASP A 101 -6.40 3.02 2.50
CA ASP A 101 -7.20 3.82 1.57
C ASP A 101 -6.58 5.21 1.36
N TYR A 102 -6.62 5.69 0.12
CA TYR A 102 -6.08 7.00 -0.25
C TYR A 102 -7.16 7.91 -0.82
N THR A 103 -7.19 9.17 -0.39
CA THR A 103 -7.93 10.23 -1.09
C THR A 103 -6.98 11.22 -1.73
N TYR A 104 -7.45 11.90 -2.77
CA TYR A 104 -6.68 12.85 -3.55
C TYR A 104 -7.43 14.15 -3.76
N ASN A 105 -6.71 15.26 -3.94
CA ASN A 105 -7.28 16.45 -4.54
C ASN A 105 -7.34 16.32 -6.09
N PRO A 106 -8.05 17.23 -6.81
CA PRO A 106 -8.13 17.18 -8.27
C PRO A 106 -6.74 17.21 -8.97
N ALA A 107 -5.77 17.91 -8.37
CA ALA A 107 -4.39 17.98 -8.86
C ALA A 107 -3.58 16.68 -8.63
N GLY A 108 -4.13 15.69 -7.93
CA GLY A 108 -3.52 14.38 -7.71
C GLY A 108 -2.57 14.30 -6.52
N LYS A 109 -2.61 15.27 -5.61
CA LYS A 109 -1.89 15.16 -4.33
C LYS A 109 -2.75 14.37 -3.34
N ILE A 110 -2.12 13.49 -2.57
CA ILE A 110 -2.78 12.72 -1.51
C ILE A 110 -3.26 13.69 -0.43
N THR A 111 -4.53 13.59 -0.06
CA THR A 111 -5.22 14.38 0.96
C THR A 111 -5.55 13.58 2.21
N SER A 112 -5.62 12.24 2.10
CA SER A 112 -5.66 11.35 3.24
C SER A 112 -5.00 10.01 2.93
N SER A 113 -4.46 9.38 3.97
CA SER A 113 -4.07 7.97 4.02
C SER A 113 -4.74 7.36 5.25
N THR A 114 -5.56 6.34 5.06
CA THR A 114 -6.29 5.67 6.14
C THR A 114 -5.84 4.22 6.21
N ASP A 115 -5.28 3.81 7.33
CA ASP A 115 -4.96 2.41 7.67
C ASP A 115 -6.11 1.86 8.53
N THR A 116 -6.73 0.78 8.06
CA THR A 116 -7.75 0.02 8.77
C THR A 116 -7.25 -1.40 9.05
N ARG A 117 -6.92 -1.69 10.32
CA ARG A 117 -6.37 -2.98 10.75
C ARG A 117 -7.44 -3.97 11.20
N ASP A 118 -7.12 -5.25 11.08
CA ASP A 118 -7.86 -6.38 11.67
C ASP A 118 -9.37 -6.41 11.34
N GLY A 119 -9.75 -5.99 10.12
CA GLY A 119 -11.15 -5.95 9.69
C GLY A 119 -11.97 -4.78 10.25
N GLY A 120 -11.33 -3.82 10.92
CA GLY A 120 -11.90 -2.51 11.27
C GLY A 120 -12.31 -2.31 12.73
N GLY A 121 -13.14 -1.29 12.96
CA GLY A 121 -13.49 -0.75 14.27
C GLY A 121 -12.74 0.56 14.57
N THR A 122 -13.35 1.48 15.31
CA THR A 122 -12.81 2.84 15.53
C THR A 122 -11.44 2.87 16.20
N SER A 123 -11.09 1.86 17.01
CA SER A 123 -9.76 1.72 17.62
C SER A 123 -8.69 1.15 16.69
N ASN A 124 -9.08 0.65 15.52
CA ASN A 124 -8.21 0.00 14.53
C ASN A 124 -8.02 0.84 13.28
N VAL A 125 -8.44 2.11 13.31
CA VAL A 125 -8.28 3.05 12.19
C VAL A 125 -7.27 4.12 12.58
N ASP A 126 -6.20 4.22 11.82
CA ASP A 126 -5.30 5.37 11.82
C ASP A 126 -5.51 6.16 10.53
N ARG A 127 -5.66 7.48 10.61
CA ARG A 127 -5.84 8.32 9.44
C ARG A 127 -4.96 9.54 9.50
N GLN A 128 -4.12 9.69 8.50
CA GLN A 128 -3.28 10.87 8.31
C GLN A 128 -3.88 11.74 7.21
N CYS A 129 -4.00 13.03 7.48
CA CYS A 129 -4.60 14.02 6.61
C CYS A 129 -3.58 15.07 6.20
N TYR A 130 -3.70 15.57 4.98
CA TYR A 130 -2.73 16.46 4.36
C TYR A 130 -3.43 17.65 3.72
N LEU A 131 -2.98 18.86 4.06
CA LEU A 131 -3.41 20.09 3.41
C LEU A 131 -2.25 20.73 2.65
N TYR A 132 -2.60 21.43 1.58
CA TYR A 132 -1.64 22.10 0.72
C TYR A 132 -2.03 23.56 0.55
N ASP A 133 -1.02 24.41 0.45
CA ASP A 133 -1.21 25.80 0.08
C ASP A 133 -1.53 25.96 -1.43
N HIS A 134 -1.77 27.20 -1.86
CA HIS A 134 -2.10 27.51 -3.24
C HIS A 134 -0.96 27.22 -4.25
N LEU A 135 0.27 26.98 -3.78
CA LEU A 135 1.41 26.57 -4.61
C LEU A 135 1.58 25.04 -4.61
N GLY A 136 0.72 24.31 -3.90
CA GLY A 136 0.78 22.86 -3.80
C GLY A 136 1.88 22.36 -2.84
N ARG A 137 2.36 23.20 -1.93
CA ARG A 137 3.30 22.80 -0.86
C ARG A 137 2.50 22.30 0.33
N LEU A 138 2.99 21.26 1.01
CA LEU A 138 2.35 20.72 2.22
C LEU A 138 2.33 21.82 3.30
N SER A 139 1.15 22.24 3.73
CA SER A 139 0.97 23.27 4.75
C SER A 139 0.75 22.66 6.14
N ASP A 140 -0.04 21.59 6.21
CA ASP A 140 -0.40 20.92 7.45
C ASP A 140 -0.50 19.41 7.25
N VAL A 141 -0.15 18.69 8.32
CA VAL A 141 -0.33 17.25 8.46
C VAL A 141 -0.80 16.93 9.88
N TRP A 142 -1.80 16.07 10.00
CA TRP A 142 -2.28 15.61 11.29
C TRP A 142 -2.93 14.24 11.20
N THR A 143 -3.02 13.59 12.36
CA THR A 143 -3.81 12.37 12.53
C THR A 143 -5.24 12.73 12.89
N ASP A 144 -6.21 12.29 12.09
CA ASP A 144 -7.62 12.65 12.23
C ASP A 144 -8.44 11.51 12.84
N ALA A 145 -9.28 11.86 13.81
CA ALA A 145 -10.28 10.95 14.38
C ALA A 145 -11.63 10.99 13.64
N GLY A 146 -11.82 11.90 12.69
CA GLY A 146 -13.09 12.18 11.98
C GLY A 146 -13.48 11.13 10.93
N GLY A 147 -13.97 11.55 9.76
CA GLY A 147 -14.17 10.69 8.59
C GLY A 147 -13.45 11.20 7.34
N VAL A 148 -13.63 10.52 6.22
CA VAL A 148 -13.23 11.02 4.89
C VAL A 148 -14.48 11.14 4.03
N THR A 149 -14.52 12.19 3.22
CA THR A 149 -15.58 12.40 2.23
C THR A 149 -14.97 12.46 0.84
N THR A 150 -15.57 11.73 -0.08
CA THR A 150 -15.24 11.76 -1.52
C THR A 150 -16.33 12.45 -2.32
N ALA A 151 -15.96 13.03 -3.45
CA ALA A 151 -16.90 13.63 -4.39
C ALA A 151 -17.96 12.60 -4.82
N PRO A 152 -19.24 13.00 -4.95
CA PRO A 152 -20.28 12.10 -5.43
C PRO A 152 -20.06 11.74 -6.90
N SER A 153 -20.60 10.60 -7.34
CA SER A 153 -20.59 10.23 -8.74
C SER A 153 -21.56 11.09 -9.56
N PRO A 154 -21.24 11.42 -10.84
CA PRO A 154 -20.04 11.04 -11.56
C PRO A 154 -18.84 11.93 -11.23
N SER A 155 -17.72 11.33 -10.82
CA SER A 155 -16.44 11.99 -10.56
C SER A 155 -15.28 11.01 -10.67
N VAL A 156 -14.05 11.52 -10.72
CA VAL A 156 -12.84 10.69 -10.57
C VAL A 156 -12.86 10.05 -9.17
N GLN A 157 -12.57 8.75 -9.09
CA GLN A 157 -12.61 8.01 -7.83
C GLN A 157 -11.66 8.61 -6.79
N ASN A 158 -12.07 8.54 -5.53
CA ASN A 158 -11.34 9.02 -4.36
C ASN A 158 -10.85 10.49 -4.42
N VAL A 159 -11.46 11.33 -5.27
CA VAL A 159 -11.27 12.78 -5.14
C VAL A 159 -12.01 13.25 -3.89
N GLY A 160 -11.28 13.74 -2.89
CA GLY A 160 -11.85 13.99 -1.56
C GLY A 160 -10.81 14.43 -0.55
N GLY A 161 -11.11 14.20 0.73
CA GLY A 161 -10.23 14.52 1.83
C GLY A 161 -10.85 14.17 3.17
N CYS A 162 -10.14 14.49 4.24
CA CYS A 162 -10.67 14.35 5.59
C CYS A 162 -11.80 15.35 5.86
N ASP A 163 -12.78 14.94 6.67
CA ASP A 163 -13.92 15.79 7.03
C ASP A 163 -13.47 16.99 7.87
N THR A 164 -12.45 16.79 8.71
CA THR A 164 -11.76 17.88 9.39
C THR A 164 -10.87 18.62 8.40
N THR A 165 -11.00 19.95 8.31
CA THR A 165 -10.15 20.81 7.47
C THR A 165 -9.42 21.90 8.26
N ASP A 166 -9.76 22.06 9.54
CA ASP A 166 -9.07 22.93 10.50
C ASP A 166 -8.62 22.07 11.70
N PRO A 167 -7.39 21.53 11.68
CA PRO A 167 -6.95 20.60 12.70
C PRO A 167 -6.80 21.29 14.06
N SER A 168 -7.52 20.80 15.05
CA SER A 168 -7.48 21.28 16.43
C SER A 168 -7.21 20.14 17.40
N THR A 169 -7.01 20.46 18.68
CA THR A 169 -6.84 19.43 19.73
C THR A 169 -8.01 18.45 19.82
N ALA A 170 -9.19 18.85 19.33
CA ALA A 170 -10.38 18.00 19.30
C ALA A 170 -10.40 17.00 18.13
N SER A 171 -9.65 17.26 17.04
CA SER A 171 -9.61 16.39 15.87
C SER A 171 -8.48 15.35 15.89
N PHE A 172 -7.54 15.46 16.84
CA PHE A 172 -6.40 14.55 16.90
C PHE A 172 -6.76 13.20 17.54
N SER A 173 -6.47 12.10 16.84
CA SER A 173 -6.50 10.74 17.39
C SER A 173 -5.27 10.43 18.29
N GLY A 174 -4.24 11.31 18.29
CA GLY A 174 -3.01 11.16 19.09
C GLY A 174 -2.15 12.43 19.14
N ARG A 175 -1.11 12.45 19.99
CA ARG A 175 -0.23 13.64 20.15
C ARG A 175 0.84 13.69 19.06
N ARG A 176 0.72 14.60 18.08
CA ARG A 176 1.76 15.55 17.62
C ARG A 176 1.31 16.31 16.37
N ARG A 177 1.20 17.63 16.47
CA ARG A 177 1.14 18.55 15.32
C ARG A 177 2.57 18.80 14.82
N THR A 178 2.84 18.56 13.54
CA THR A 178 4.01 19.14 12.86
C THR A 178 3.51 20.15 11.83
N GLY A 179 3.13 21.33 12.31
CA GLY A 179 2.88 22.50 11.47
C GLY A 179 3.90 23.57 11.82
N ALA A 180 4.45 24.24 10.81
CA ALA A 180 5.34 25.38 11.01
C ALA A 180 4.64 26.46 11.85
N ALA A 181 5.34 27.05 12.80
CA ALA A 181 4.84 28.18 13.55
C ALA A 181 4.51 29.33 12.58
N THR A 182 3.31 29.88 12.68
CA THR A 182 2.92 31.10 11.99
C THR A 182 3.92 32.20 12.35
N PRO A 183 4.61 32.86 11.39
CA PRO A 183 5.45 33.99 11.73
C PRO A 183 4.54 35.13 12.17
N THR A 184 4.59 35.49 13.45
CA THR A 184 3.99 36.72 13.96
C THR A 184 4.73 37.91 13.36
N THR A 185 3.97 38.82 12.77
CA THR A 185 4.41 40.11 12.21
C THR A 185 5.17 40.96 13.21
#